data_AF-A0A4Q7Y3B3-F1
#
_entry.id   AF-A0A4Q7Y3B3-F1
#
_cell.length_a   1.000
_cell.length_b   1.000
_cell.length_c   1.000
_cell.angle_alpha   90.00
_cell.angle_beta   90.00
_cell.angle_gamma   90.00
#
_symmetry.space_group_name_H-M   'P 1'
#
loop_
_entity.id
_entity.type
_entity.pdbx_description
1 polymer ?
#
loop_
_entity_poly.entity_id
_entity_poly.type
_entity_poly.pdbx_seq_one_letter_code
_entity_poly.pdbx_strand_id
1 'polypeptide(L)'
;MECDVSWTSLVYNAQGVIAIYGGDPPPLSNVRIREVRLQEDGPTVILRFDLPVFPENVPKKWVAQGFNTVQLEISFGGIRSLSVEGIATEVVADVAISEGDGVTLVVASPVMRVEAAAQTAFLAKVSAYWDGGEEGG
;
A
#
# COMPACT_ATOMS: atom_id res chain seq x y z
N MET A 1 -0.32 -10.86 -25.04
CA MET A 1 0.16 -11.50 -23.80
C MET A 1 0.62 -10.35 -22.93
N GLU A 2 -0.33 -9.70 -22.27
CA GLU A 2 -0.03 -8.65 -21.29
C GLU A 2 0.56 -9.36 -20.08
N CYS A 3 1.84 -9.16 -19.83
CA CYS A 3 2.44 -9.58 -18.58
C CYS A 3 1.77 -8.74 -17.50
N ASP A 4 1.01 -9.38 -16.61
CA ASP A 4 0.53 -8.74 -15.39
C ASP A 4 1.76 -8.33 -14.58
N VAL A 5 2.18 -7.08 -14.72
CA VAL A 5 3.35 -6.55 -14.00
C VAL A 5 2.91 -6.38 -12.56
N SER A 6 3.43 -7.23 -11.68
CA SER A 6 3.22 -7.09 -10.24
C SER A 6 3.63 -5.69 -9.80
N TRP A 7 2.79 -5.04 -8.99
CA TRP A 7 3.06 -3.71 -8.43
C TRP A 7 4.43 -3.63 -7.73
N THR A 8 4.93 -4.76 -7.21
CA THR A 8 6.25 -4.85 -6.57
C THR A 8 7.43 -4.63 -7.51
N SER A 9 7.26 -4.82 -8.82
CA SER A 9 8.28 -4.49 -9.82
C SER A 9 8.38 -2.97 -10.07
N LEU A 10 7.32 -2.22 -9.77
CA LEU A 10 7.24 -0.76 -9.95
C LEU A 10 7.63 0.02 -8.69
N VAL A 11 7.85 -0.68 -7.58
CA VAL A 11 8.17 -0.09 -6.28
C VAL A 11 9.56 -0.53 -5.84
N TYR A 12 10.45 0.44 -5.63
CA TYR A 12 11.78 0.18 -5.10
C TYR A 12 11.72 -0.40 -3.68
N ASN A 13 12.68 -1.25 -3.32
CA ASN A 13 12.78 -1.89 -2.00
C ASN A 13 11.61 -2.85 -1.64
N ALA A 14 10.93 -3.42 -2.64
CA ALA A 14 9.85 -4.39 -2.41
C ALA A 14 10.30 -5.76 -1.87
N GLN A 15 11.61 -6.01 -1.74
CA GLN A 15 12.14 -7.33 -1.32
C GLN A 15 11.62 -7.77 0.05
N GLY A 16 11.39 -6.83 0.97
CA GLY A 16 10.85 -7.13 2.29
C GLY A 16 9.45 -7.74 2.23
N VAL A 17 8.54 -7.14 1.45
CA VAL A 17 7.17 -7.65 1.31
C VAL A 17 7.15 -8.95 0.50
N ILE A 18 7.95 -9.05 -0.57
CA ILE A 18 8.07 -10.27 -1.39
C ILE A 18 8.49 -11.46 -0.52
N ALA A 19 9.49 -11.29 0.35
CA ALA A 19 9.98 -12.35 1.22
C ALA A 19 8.92 -12.84 2.23
N ILE A 20 8.10 -11.93 2.75
CA ILE A 20 7.05 -12.25 3.73
C ILE A 20 5.90 -13.05 3.08
N TYR A 21 5.62 -12.81 1.80
CA TYR A 21 4.59 -13.53 1.05
C TYR A 21 5.15 -14.67 0.18
N GLY A 22 6.37 -15.14 0.46
CA GLY A 22 6.94 -16.31 -0.23
C GLY A 22 7.16 -16.12 -1.73
N GLY A 23 7.31 -14.87 -2.19
CA GLY A 23 7.52 -14.52 -3.60
C GLY A 23 6.32 -13.90 -4.29
N ASP A 24 5.10 -14.13 -3.80
CA ASP A 24 3.87 -13.71 -4.46
C ASP A 24 2.99 -12.85 -3.53
N PRO A 25 3.28 -11.55 -3.42
CA PRO A 25 2.50 -10.64 -2.59
C PRO A 25 1.08 -10.47 -3.16
N PRO A 26 0.06 -10.30 -2.29
CA PRO A 26 -1.32 -10.21 -2.73
C PRO A 26 -1.54 -8.97 -3.62
N PRO A 27 -2.58 -9.01 -4.48
CA PRO A 27 -3.01 -7.82 -5.19
C PRO A 27 -3.42 -6.74 -4.20
N LEU A 28 -3.26 -5.48 -4.59
CA LEU A 28 -3.63 -4.33 -3.75
C LEU A 28 -5.12 -4.00 -3.88
N SER A 29 -5.96 -5.03 -3.92
CA SER A 29 -7.42 -4.90 -3.99
C SER A 29 -8.03 -4.99 -2.60
N ASN A 30 -9.07 -4.21 -2.31
CA ASN A 30 -9.73 -4.15 -1.00
C ASN A 30 -8.76 -3.89 0.18
N VAL A 31 -7.78 -3.01 -0.01
CA VAL A 31 -6.87 -2.60 1.08
C VAL A 31 -7.54 -1.56 1.96
N ARG A 32 -7.24 -1.58 3.27
CA ARG A 32 -7.74 -0.56 4.21
C ARG A 32 -6.81 0.65 4.17
N ILE A 33 -7.28 1.76 3.64
CA ILE A 33 -6.51 3.01 3.60
C ILE A 33 -6.47 3.60 5.00
N ARG A 34 -5.26 3.71 5.55
CA ARG A 34 -5.03 4.32 6.86
C ARG A 34 -4.67 5.78 6.72
N GLU A 35 -3.96 6.13 5.65
CA GLU A 35 -3.40 7.47 5.54
C GLU A 35 -2.91 7.84 4.15
N VAL A 36 -3.13 9.10 3.78
CA VAL A 36 -2.50 9.77 2.65
C VAL A 36 -1.84 11.03 3.18
N ARG A 37 -0.50 11.06 3.21
CA ARG A 37 0.31 12.15 3.73
C ARG A 37 1.00 12.89 2.59
N LEU A 38 0.96 14.22 2.61
CA LEU A 38 1.79 15.05 1.75
C LEU A 38 2.96 15.58 2.58
N GLN A 39 4.17 15.56 2.01
CA GLN A 39 5.36 16.12 2.66
C GLN A 39 5.89 17.34 1.91
N GLU A 40 6.40 18.30 2.68
CA GLU A 40 6.97 19.55 2.17
C GLU A 40 8.41 19.39 1.64
N ASP A 41 9.20 18.52 2.29
CA ASP A 41 10.59 18.25 1.93
C ASP A 41 10.66 17.30 0.73
N GLY A 42 10.66 17.89 -0.46
CA GLY A 42 10.52 17.20 -1.73
C GLY A 42 9.05 16.84 -1.99
N PRO A 43 8.49 17.16 -3.17
CA PRO A 43 7.08 16.89 -3.46
C PRO A 43 6.84 15.38 -3.40
N THR A 44 6.27 14.91 -2.28
CA THR A 44 6.17 13.50 -1.92
C THR A 44 4.80 13.20 -1.33
N VAL A 45 4.20 12.10 -1.78
CA VAL A 45 2.97 11.53 -1.21
C VAL A 45 3.30 10.20 -0.57
N ILE A 46 2.94 10.01 0.70
CA ILE A 46 3.06 8.74 1.40
C ILE A 46 1.67 8.14 1.55
N LEU A 47 1.49 6.93 0.99
CA LEU A 47 0.29 6.12 1.14
C LEU A 47 0.56 5.02 2.17
N ARG A 48 -0.25 4.98 3.23
CA ARG A 48 -0.20 3.93 4.25
C ARG A 48 -1.51 3.15 4.27
N PHE A 49 -1.42 1.84 4.15
CA PHE A 49 -2.58 0.96 4.05
C PHE A 49 -2.28 -0.42 4.59
N ASP A 50 -3.35 -1.14 4.95
CA ASP A 50 -3.26 -2.52 5.39
C ASP A 50 -3.65 -3.47 4.27
N LEU A 51 -2.89 -4.57 4.16
CA LEU A 51 -3.18 -5.63 3.21
C LEU A 51 -4.35 -6.49 3.69
N PRO A 52 -5.21 -6.96 2.77
CA PRO A 52 -6.39 -7.76 3.11
C PRO A 52 -6.08 -9.18 3.56
N VAL A 53 -4.88 -9.68 3.23
CA VAL A 53 -4.46 -11.05 3.50
C VAL A 53 -3.26 -11.02 4.43
N PHE A 54 -3.34 -11.73 5.56
CA PHE A 54 -2.17 -11.96 6.40
C PHE A 54 -1.38 -13.16 5.86
N PRO A 55 -0.03 -13.07 5.76
CA PRO A 55 0.77 -14.15 5.19
C PRO A 55 0.77 -15.38 6.10
N GLU A 56 0.84 -16.57 5.50
CA GLU A 56 1.00 -17.83 6.26
C GLU A 56 2.40 -17.96 6.86
N ASN A 57 3.43 -17.51 6.12
CA ASN A 57 4.84 -17.65 6.48
C ASN A 57 5.40 -16.35 7.09
N VAL A 58 4.82 -15.92 8.21
CA VAL A 58 5.24 -14.69 8.89
C VAL A 58 6.49 -14.86 9.76
N PRO A 59 7.29 -13.78 9.96
CA PRO A 59 8.41 -13.79 10.88
C PRO A 59 8.00 -14.26 12.29
N LYS A 60 8.82 -15.09 12.95
CA LYS A 60 8.56 -15.61 14.30
C LYS A 60 8.20 -14.54 15.33
N LYS A 61 8.78 -13.33 15.18
CA LYS A 61 8.49 -12.17 16.01
C LYS A 61 7.04 -11.68 15.90
N TRP A 62 6.40 -11.80 14.73
CA TRP A 62 5.01 -11.39 14.52
C TRP A 62 4.05 -12.42 15.11
N VAL A 63 4.35 -13.71 14.93
CA VAL A 63 3.62 -14.81 15.57
C VAL A 63 3.65 -14.66 17.10
N ALA A 64 4.83 -14.43 17.68
CA ALA A 64 4.98 -14.27 19.12
C ALA A 64 4.23 -13.05 19.70
N GLN A 65 3.97 -12.03 18.87
CA GLN A 65 3.18 -10.84 19.25
C GLN A 65 1.69 -10.97 18.87
N GLY A 66 1.29 -12.10 18.27
CA GLY A 66 -0.08 -12.35 17.85
C GLY A 66 -0.56 -11.48 16.70
N PHE A 67 0.32 -10.88 15.89
CA PHE A 67 -0.12 -9.96 14.82
C PHE A 67 -0.99 -10.65 13.76
N ASN A 68 -1.98 -9.91 13.24
CA ASN A 68 -2.95 -10.40 12.26
C ASN A 68 -3.10 -9.48 11.03
N THR A 69 -2.46 -8.32 11.02
CA THR A 69 -2.59 -7.32 9.94
C THR A 69 -1.22 -6.86 9.48
N VAL A 70 -0.97 -6.90 8.17
CA VAL A 70 0.24 -6.33 7.55
C VAL A 70 -0.07 -4.92 7.06
N GLN A 71 0.78 -3.96 7.44
CA GLN A 71 0.72 -2.58 7.01
C GLN A 71 1.91 -2.23 6.13
N LEU A 72 1.62 -1.64 4.99
CA LEU A 72 2.59 -1.09 4.07
C LEU A 72 2.57 0.44 4.09
N GLU A 73 3.74 1.03 3.89
CA GLU A 73 3.89 2.45 3.61
C GLU A 73 4.71 2.60 2.33
N ILE A 74 4.10 3.19 1.30
CA ILE A 74 4.74 3.47 0.02
C ILE A 74 4.88 4.99 -0.13
N SER A 75 6.10 5.43 -0.40
CA SER A 75 6.44 6.82 -0.67
C SER A 75 6.57 7.05 -2.17
N PHE A 76 5.82 8.02 -2.69
CA PHE A 76 5.80 8.44 -4.08
C PHE A 76 6.53 9.78 -4.19
N GLY A 77 7.73 9.76 -4.78
CA GLY A 77 8.62 10.91 -4.83
C GLY A 77 8.56 11.64 -6.17
N GLY A 78 8.85 12.94 -6.13
CA GLY A 78 8.88 13.78 -7.33
C GLY A 78 7.50 13.98 -7.94
N ILE A 79 6.50 14.20 -7.11
CA ILE A 79 5.09 14.38 -7.49
C ILE A 79 4.95 15.51 -8.51
N ARG A 80 4.30 15.19 -9.62
CA ARG A 80 3.99 16.12 -10.73
C ARG A 80 2.54 16.57 -10.70
N SER A 81 1.65 15.70 -10.26
CA SER A 81 0.23 16.00 -10.06
C SER A 81 -0.34 15.16 -8.94
N LEU A 82 -1.31 15.72 -8.21
CA LEU A 82 -2.07 15.05 -7.17
C LEU A 82 -3.53 15.52 -7.22
N SER A 83 -4.46 14.58 -7.24
CA SER A 83 -5.90 14.81 -7.05
C SER A 83 -6.39 13.98 -5.87
N VAL A 84 -7.23 14.57 -5.04
CA VAL A 84 -7.91 13.91 -3.94
C VAL A 84 -9.38 14.31 -4.00
N GLU A 85 -10.25 13.34 -4.18
CA GLU A 85 -11.70 13.51 -4.28
C GLU A 85 -12.38 12.62 -3.24
N GLY A 86 -13.23 13.21 -2.41
CA GLY A 86 -13.91 12.51 -1.32
C GLY A 86 -13.01 12.28 -0.10
N ILE A 87 -13.58 12.51 1.09
CA ILE A 87 -12.93 12.29 2.38
C ILE A 87 -13.88 11.48 3.23
N ALA A 88 -13.42 10.31 3.68
CA ALA A 88 -14.21 9.39 4.49
C ALA A 88 -13.31 8.68 5.51
N THR A 89 -13.93 8.04 6.48
CA THR A 89 -13.26 7.18 7.47
C THR A 89 -13.43 5.72 7.07
N GLU A 90 -12.52 4.86 7.53
CA GLU A 90 -12.61 3.40 7.33
C GLU A 90 -12.68 3.00 5.85
N VAL A 91 -11.92 3.72 5.01
CA VAL A 91 -11.92 3.52 3.57
C VAL A 91 -11.28 2.19 3.21
N VAL A 92 -12.04 1.35 2.52
CA VAL A 92 -11.53 0.18 1.80
C VAL A 92 -11.49 0.54 0.31
N ALA A 93 -10.34 0.38 -0.31
CA ALA A 93 -10.10 0.81 -1.68
C ALA A 93 -9.25 -0.19 -2.46
N ASP A 94 -9.36 -0.12 -3.77
CA ASP A 94 -8.41 -0.74 -4.68
C ASP A 94 -7.28 0.25 -4.96
N VAL A 95 -6.04 -0.23 -4.91
CA VAL A 95 -4.85 0.53 -5.22
C VAL A 95 -4.21 -0.04 -6.48
N ALA A 96 -4.01 0.82 -7.48
CA ALA A 96 -3.29 0.49 -8.70
C ALA A 96 -2.02 1.32 -8.79
N ILE A 97 -0.91 0.66 -9.10
CA ILE A 97 0.37 1.27 -9.40
C ILE A 97 0.73 0.85 -10.83
N SER A 98 1.00 1.81 -11.69
CA SER A 98 1.29 1.56 -13.10
C SER A 98 2.47 2.39 -13.59
N GLU A 99 3.16 1.88 -14.61
CA GLU A 99 4.25 2.57 -15.29
C GLU A 99 3.70 3.58 -16.31
N GLY A 100 4.37 4.73 -16.43
CA GLY A 100 4.12 5.76 -17.44
C GLY A 100 5.36 6.64 -17.64
N ASP A 101 5.20 7.97 -17.65
CA ASP A 101 6.32 8.92 -17.54
C ASP A 101 6.80 9.02 -16.07
N GLY A 102 7.19 7.88 -15.50
CA GLY A 102 7.37 7.66 -14.07
C GLY A 102 6.38 6.62 -13.54
N VAL A 103 5.80 6.89 -12.37
CA VAL A 103 4.85 6.00 -11.68
C VAL A 103 3.53 6.71 -11.48
N THR A 104 2.43 6.05 -11.81
CA THR A 104 1.07 6.52 -11.52
C THR A 104 0.47 5.71 -10.39
N LEU A 105 -0.04 6.41 -9.37
CA LEU A 105 -0.85 5.86 -8.29
C LEU A 105 -2.32 6.20 -8.52
N VAL A 106 -3.19 5.20 -8.40
CA VAL A 106 -4.63 5.38 -8.26
C VAL A 106 -5.11 4.62 -7.03
N VAL A 107 -5.81 5.30 -6.14
CA VAL A 107 -6.59 4.72 -5.05
C VAL A 107 -8.05 4.97 -5.36
N ALA A 108 -8.86 3.92 -5.47
CA ALA A 108 -10.24 4.03 -5.88
C ALA A 108 -11.18 3.29 -4.91
N SER A 109 -12.19 4.01 -4.43
CA SER A 109 -13.32 3.47 -3.69
C SER A 109 -14.58 4.27 -4.04
N PRO A 110 -15.79 3.81 -3.68
CA PRO A 110 -17.01 4.58 -3.93
C PRO A 110 -17.06 5.96 -3.23
N VAL A 111 -16.27 6.17 -2.18
CA VAL A 111 -16.32 7.36 -1.30
C VAL A 111 -15.07 8.23 -1.36
N MET A 112 -13.98 7.71 -1.92
CA MET A 112 -12.68 8.36 -1.98
C MET A 112 -11.91 7.91 -3.22
N ARG A 113 -11.30 8.88 -3.90
CA ARG A 113 -10.40 8.67 -5.03
C ARG A 113 -9.15 9.52 -4.86
N VAL A 114 -7.99 8.92 -5.02
CA VAL A 114 -6.69 9.62 -5.01
C VAL A 114 -5.93 9.24 -6.25
N GLU A 115 -5.41 10.23 -6.96
CA GLU A 115 -4.58 10.03 -8.13
C GLU A 115 -3.31 10.83 -8.01
N ALA A 116 -2.16 10.20 -8.27
CA ALA A 116 -0.88 10.89 -8.27
C ALA A 116 0.00 10.42 -9.43
N ALA A 117 0.68 11.37 -10.05
CA ALA A 117 1.79 11.10 -10.96
C ALA A 117 3.10 11.45 -10.26
N ALA A 118 4.00 10.49 -10.16
CA ALA A 118 5.26 10.57 -9.45
C ALA A 118 6.42 10.15 -10.36
N GLN A 119 7.65 10.51 -9.99
CA GLN A 119 8.84 10.02 -10.69
C GLN A 119 9.21 8.62 -10.21
N THR A 120 9.06 8.35 -8.92
CA THR A 120 9.46 7.09 -8.31
C THR A 120 8.47 6.65 -7.25
N ALA A 121 8.44 5.35 -6.96
CA ALA A 121 7.75 4.77 -5.81
C ALA A 121 8.72 3.91 -4.99
N PHE A 122 8.71 4.05 -3.67
CA PHE A 122 9.61 3.36 -2.75
C PHE A 122 8.81 2.76 -1.60
N LEU A 123 9.03 1.48 -1.31
CA LEU A 123 8.47 0.83 -0.13
C LEU A 123 9.21 1.31 1.11
N ALA A 124 8.65 2.33 1.77
CA ALA A 124 9.23 2.99 2.92
C ALA A 124 9.21 2.10 4.15
N LYS A 125 8.12 1.33 4.34
CA LYS A 125 7.96 0.49 5.52
C LYS A 125 7.10 -0.73 5.23
N VAL A 126 7.51 -1.86 5.83
CA VAL A 126 6.68 -3.05 6.02
C VAL A 126 6.60 -3.31 7.51
N SER A 127 5.38 -3.38 8.04
CA SER A 127 5.14 -3.66 9.45
C SER A 127 3.90 -4.52 9.61
N ALA A 128 3.72 -5.07 10.81
CA ALA A 128 2.51 -5.78 11.17
C ALA A 128 2.11 -5.40 12.59
N TYR A 129 0.82 -5.56 12.89
CA TYR A 129 0.26 -5.31 14.20
C TYR A 129 -0.98 -6.17 14.43
N TRP A 130 -1.49 -6.12 15.66
CA TRP A 130 -2.80 -6.67 16.01
C TRP A 130 -3.85 -5.59 15.76
N ASP A 131 -4.64 -5.75 14.70
CA ASP A 131 -5.90 -5.03 14.55
C ASP A 131 -6.91 -5.80 15.39
N GLY A 132 -7.29 -5.23 16.54
CA GLY A 132 -8.29 -5.80 17.43
C GLY A 132 -9.65 -5.71 16.77
N GLY A 133 -9.89 -6.58 15.79
CA GLY A 133 -11.20 -6.73 15.18
C GLY A 133 -12.23 -6.90 16.28
N GLU A 134 -13.34 -6.18 16.18
CA GLU A 134 -14.51 -6.44 17.02
C GLU A 134 -14.83 -7.93 16.89
N GLU A 135 -14.49 -8.72 17.91
CA GLU A 135 -15.16 -9.98 18.14
C GLU A 135 -16.63 -9.62 18.34
N GLY A 136 -17.44 -9.79 17.29
CA GLY A 136 -18.88 -9.87 17.43
C GLY A 136 -19.16 -10.94 18.49
N GLY A 137 -19.77 -10.51 19.59
CA GLY A 137 -20.09 -11.35 20.75
C GLY A 137 -21.15 -12.43 20.48
#